data_AF-A0A918RBE3-F1
#
_entry.id   AF-A0A918RBE3-F1
#
_cell.length_a   1.000
_cell.length_b   1.000
_cell.length_c   1.000
_cell.angle_alpha   90.00
_cell.angle_beta   90.00
_cell.angle_gamma   90.00
#
_symmetry.space_group_name_H-M   'P 1'
#
loop_
_entity.id
_entity.type
_entity.pdbx_description
1 polymer ?
#
loop_
_entity_poly.entity_id
_entity_poly.type
_entity_poly.pdbx_seq_one_letter_code
_entity_poly.pdbx_strand_id
1 'polypeptide(L)'
;MKILTGNDLKTGAVTWWDGVQWSLHVEDAVDVGDHAETILARESAARRVNAAYAIDATRDEQGVRPAHIKERIRALGPTVRPDLTLKPADPDAGNWVI
;
A
#
# COMPACT_ATOMS: atom_id res chain seq x y z
N MET A 1 2.47 13.40 1.22
CA MET A 1 3.33 12.54 0.38
C MET A 1 2.48 11.84 -0.65
N LYS A 2 3.06 11.46 -1.80
CA LYS A 2 2.40 10.64 -2.81
C LYS A 2 3.02 9.25 -2.80
N ILE A 3 2.23 8.21 -2.59
CA ILE A 3 2.71 6.82 -2.54
C ILE A 3 2.02 5.97 -3.60
N LEU A 4 2.59 4.81 -3.91
CA LEU A 4 2.04 3.89 -4.91
C LEU A 4 1.52 2.63 -4.23
N THR A 5 0.36 2.17 -4.67
CA THR A 5 -0.22 0.88 -4.27
C THR A 5 -0.72 0.12 -5.48
N GLY A 6 -0.78 -1.20 -5.38
CA GLY A 6 -1.35 -2.08 -6.38
C GLY A 6 -1.56 -3.47 -5.81
N ASN A 7 -1.74 -4.44 -6.70
CA ASN A 7 -1.79 -5.85 -6.33
C ASN A 7 -0.57 -6.57 -6.93
N ASP A 8 0.14 -7.35 -6.12
CA ASP A 8 1.15 -8.27 -6.63
C ASP A 8 0.52 -9.19 -7.68
N LEU A 9 1.15 -9.29 -8.85
CA LEU A 9 0.54 -9.98 -9.97
C LEU A 9 0.37 -11.48 -9.71
N LYS A 10 1.30 -12.08 -8.96
CA LYS A 10 1.34 -13.53 -8.75
C LYS A 10 0.33 -13.99 -7.69
N THR A 11 0.22 -13.24 -6.60
CA THR A 11 -0.54 -13.62 -5.40
C THR A 11 -1.83 -12.85 -5.24
N GLY A 12 -1.96 -11.69 -5.88
CA GLY A 12 -3.08 -10.76 -5.68
C GLY A 12 -2.98 -9.96 -4.37
N ALA A 13 -1.91 -10.11 -3.59
CA ALA A 13 -1.73 -9.36 -2.34
C ALA A 13 -1.66 -7.85 -2.60
N VAL A 14 -2.22 -7.03 -1.69
CA VAL A 14 -2.05 -5.58 -1.77
C VAL A 14 -0.59 -5.24 -1.44
N THR A 15 0.03 -4.42 -2.28
CA THR A 15 1.43 -4.01 -2.12
C THR A 15 1.64 -2.52 -2.22
N TRP A 16 2.81 -2.07 -1.75
CA TRP A 16 3.22 -0.68 -1.59
C TRP A 16 4.66 -0.50 -2.10
N TRP A 17 4.92 0.58 -2.84
CA TRP A 17 6.26 0.83 -3.39
C TRP A 17 7.22 1.40 -2.34
N ASP A 18 8.34 0.72 -2.08
CA ASP A 18 9.34 1.11 -1.07
C ASP A 18 10.51 1.94 -1.62
N GLY A 19 10.49 2.23 -2.93
CA GLY A 19 11.59 2.90 -3.64
C GLY A 19 12.40 1.95 -4.53
N VAL A 20 12.33 0.65 -4.29
CA VAL A 20 13.10 -0.39 -4.99
C VAL A 20 12.22 -1.56 -5.44
N GLN A 21 11.27 -1.98 -4.62
CA GLN A 21 10.39 -3.12 -4.81
C GLN A 21 8.99 -2.87 -4.21
N TRP A 22 8.14 -3.91 -4.27
CA TRP A 22 6.78 -3.90 -3.77
C TRP A 22 6.71 -4.62 -2.42
N SER A 23 6.53 -3.86 -1.34
CA SER A 23 6.33 -4.38 0.02
C SER A 23 4.87 -4.76 0.26
N LEU A 24 4.64 -5.68 1.21
CA LEU A 24 3.30 -5.97 1.74
C LEU A 24 2.84 -4.92 2.77
N HIS A 25 3.75 -4.11 3.30
CA HIS A 25 3.48 -3.20 4.41
C HIS A 25 3.42 -1.75 3.93
N VAL A 26 2.38 -1.02 4.32
CA VAL A 26 2.21 0.39 3.97
C VAL A 26 3.30 1.29 4.57
N GLU A 27 3.89 0.87 5.69
CA GLU A 27 4.92 1.62 6.41
C GLU A 27 6.22 1.82 5.61
N ASP A 28 6.51 0.86 4.73
CA ASP A 28 7.68 0.90 3.85
C ASP A 28 7.50 1.88 2.69
N ALA A 29 6.28 2.39 2.48
CA ALA A 29 5.98 3.25 1.34
C ALA A 29 6.76 4.57 1.39
N VAL A 30 7.35 4.93 0.25
CA VAL A 30 8.13 6.15 0.10
C VAL A 30 7.40 7.18 -0.75
N ASP A 31 7.70 8.46 -0.52
CA ASP A 31 7.18 9.54 -1.36
C ASP A 31 7.81 9.46 -2.75
N VAL A 32 7.00 9.31 -3.79
CA VAL A 32 7.45 9.23 -5.17
C VAL A 32 7.36 10.56 -5.91
N GLY A 33 6.76 11.60 -5.30
CA GLY A 33 6.63 12.93 -5.89
C GLY A 33 6.11 12.89 -7.33
N ASP A 34 6.85 13.53 -8.24
CA ASP A 34 6.50 13.63 -9.66
C ASP A 34 6.87 12.37 -10.47
N HIS A 35 7.57 11.40 -9.89
CA HIS A 35 7.98 10.17 -10.56
C HIS A 35 6.91 9.07 -10.57
N ALA A 36 5.74 9.32 -9.97
CA ALA A 36 4.67 8.34 -9.81
C ALA A 36 4.30 7.64 -11.14
N GLU A 37 4.00 8.41 -12.19
CA GLU A 37 3.59 7.86 -13.48
C GLU A 37 4.71 7.04 -14.15
N THR A 38 5.95 7.52 -14.05
CA THR A 38 7.12 6.81 -14.62
C THR A 38 7.34 5.46 -13.95
N ILE A 39 7.26 5.40 -12.61
CA ILE A 39 7.43 4.16 -11.85
C ILE A 39 6.27 3.20 -12.17
N LEU A 40 5.02 3.69 -12.15
CA LEU A 40 3.85 2.88 -12.46
C LEU A 40 3.92 2.26 -13.86
N ALA A 41 4.30 3.05 -14.88
CA ALA A 41 4.46 2.56 -16.24
C ALA A 41 5.54 1.47 -16.34
N ARG A 42 6.70 1.68 -15.71
CA ARG A 42 7.80 0.70 -15.68
C ARG A 42 7.39 -0.61 -15.01
N GLU A 43 6.80 -0.52 -13.82
CA GLU A 43 6.44 -1.70 -13.02
C GLU A 43 5.28 -2.50 -13.64
N SER A 44 4.33 -1.81 -14.27
CA SER A 44 3.23 -2.44 -15.00
C SER A 44 3.73 -3.15 -16.26
N ALA A 45 4.63 -2.51 -17.04
CA ALA A 45 5.25 -3.13 -18.22
C ALA A 45 6.10 -4.36 -17.85
N ALA A 46 6.77 -4.31 -16.69
CA ALA A 46 7.50 -5.44 -16.12
C ALA A 46 6.58 -6.54 -15.56
N ARG A 47 5.26 -6.32 -15.51
CA ARG A 47 4.25 -7.25 -14.98
C ARG A 47 4.54 -7.68 -13.53
N ARG A 48 5.06 -6.75 -12.71
CA ARG A 48 5.26 -7.00 -11.27
C ARG A 48 4.02 -6.65 -10.45
N VAL A 49 3.22 -5.73 -10.95
CA VAL A 49 2.03 -5.21 -10.25
C VAL A 49 0.85 -5.13 -11.21
N ASN A 50 -0.36 -5.29 -10.68
CA ASN A 50 -1.63 -5.11 -11.37
C ASN A 50 -2.44 -3.99 -10.73
N ALA A 51 -3.23 -3.27 -11.55
CA ALA A 51 -4.11 -2.19 -11.13
C ALA A 51 -3.43 -1.19 -10.18
N ALA A 52 -2.17 -0.82 -10.47
CA ALA A 52 -1.38 0.07 -9.64
C ALA A 52 -1.75 1.54 -9.88
N TYR A 53 -1.78 2.33 -8.81
CA TYR A 53 -2.11 3.75 -8.85
C TYR A 53 -1.42 4.51 -7.71
N ALA A 54 -1.35 5.84 -7.87
CA ALA A 54 -0.83 6.75 -6.87
C ALA A 54 -1.95 7.23 -5.95
N ILE A 55 -1.61 7.45 -4.68
CA ILE A 55 -2.52 7.99 -3.66
C ILE A 55 -1.81 9.03 -2.79
N ASP A 56 -2.60 9.88 -2.16
CA ASP A 56 -2.11 10.78 -1.12
C ASP A 56 -2.04 10.07 0.23
N ALA A 57 -0.99 10.39 0.98
CA ALA A 57 -0.76 9.91 2.34
C ALA A 57 -0.06 10.98 3.19
N THR A 58 -0.07 10.78 4.50
CA THR A 58 0.73 11.52 5.49
C THR A 58 1.73 10.57 6.12
N ARG A 59 2.89 11.09 6.55
CA ARG A 59 3.86 10.37 7.37
C ARG A 59 4.11 11.16 8.65
N ASP A 60 4.00 10.49 9.78
CA ASP A 60 4.29 11.01 11.12
C ASP A 60 5.18 10.04 11.90
N GLU A 61 5.30 10.24 13.21
CA GLU A 61 6.09 9.38 14.10
C GLU A 61 5.50 7.97 14.23
N GLN A 62 4.22 7.79 13.92
CA GLN A 62 3.50 6.52 14.04
C GLN A 62 3.56 5.70 12.75
N GLY A 63 3.79 6.33 11.59
CA GLY A 63 3.94 5.62 10.33
C GLY A 63 3.44 6.37 9.10
N VAL A 64 3.17 5.61 8.04
CA VAL A 64 2.52 6.08 6.81
C VAL A 64 1.02 5.82 6.89
N ARG A 65 0.24 6.89 6.77
CA ARG A 65 -1.23 6.83 6.76
C ARG A 65 -1.79 7.27 5.40
N PRO A 66 -2.38 6.36 4.61
CA PRO A 66 -3.20 6.72 3.46
C PRO A 66 -4.32 7.70 3.81
N ALA A 67 -4.52 8.72 2.97
CA ALA A 67 -5.51 9.77 3.22
C ALA A 67 -6.96 9.24 3.21
N HIS A 68 -7.25 8.26 2.36
CA HIS A 68 -8.60 7.76 2.12
C HIS A 68 -8.83 6.38 2.77
N ILE A 69 -10.03 6.16 3.33
CA ILE A 69 -10.36 4.97 4.15
C ILE A 69 -10.27 3.66 3.38
N LYS A 70 -10.63 3.67 2.09
CA LYS A 70 -10.54 2.48 1.23
C LYS A 70 -9.11 1.91 1.22
N GLU A 71 -8.11 2.77 1.13
CA GLU A 71 -6.70 2.40 1.14
C GLU A 71 -6.21 1.97 2.53
N ARG A 72 -6.74 2.57 3.60
CA ARG A 72 -6.47 2.12 4.98
C ARG A 72 -6.96 0.69 5.20
N ILE A 73 -8.18 0.37 4.74
CA ILE A 73 -8.71 -1.00 4.76
C ILE A 73 -7.84 -1.94 3.91
N ARG A 74 -7.45 -1.51 2.70
CA ARG A 74 -6.59 -2.31 1.81
C ARG A 74 -5.22 -2.63 2.42
N ALA A 75 -4.67 -1.75 3.24
CA ALA A 75 -3.40 -1.99 3.93
C ALA A 75 -3.49 -3.14 4.96
N LEU A 76 -4.67 -3.36 5.55
CA LEU A 76 -4.91 -4.45 6.51
C LEU A 76 -5.33 -5.75 5.81
N GLY A 77 -6.11 -5.66 4.74
CA GLY A 77 -6.59 -6.81 3.99
C GLY A 77 -8.13 -6.90 3.95
N PRO A 78 -8.68 -8.05 3.50
CA PRO A 78 -10.10 -8.19 3.22
C PRO A 78 -10.94 -8.22 4.51
N THR A 79 -11.96 -7.36 4.60
CA THR A 79 -12.88 -7.29 5.75
C THR A 79 -13.75 -8.55 5.91
N VAL A 80 -13.96 -9.30 4.83
CA VAL A 80 -14.75 -10.55 4.82
C VAL A 80 -13.91 -11.82 5.05
N ARG A 81 -12.58 -11.70 5.09
CA ARG A 81 -11.65 -12.80 5.41
C ARG A 81 -10.59 -12.32 6.42
N PRO A 82 -10.98 -12.09 7.69
CA PRO A 82 -10.06 -11.64 8.74
C PRO A 82 -8.89 -12.60 9.01
N ASP A 83 -9.00 -13.86 8.58
CA ASP A 83 -7.91 -14.83 8.64
C ASP A 83 -6.76 -14.49 7.67
N LEU A 84 -7.04 -13.71 6.61
CA LEU A 84 -6.08 -13.28 5.60
C LEU A 84 -5.58 -11.85 5.80
N THR A 85 -6.04 -11.14 6.83
CA THR A 85 -5.51 -9.80 7.13
C THR A 85 -4.05 -9.91 7.52
N LEU A 86 -3.25 -8.92 7.13
CA LEU A 86 -1.94 -8.67 7.71
C LEU A 86 -2.18 -8.34 9.18
N LYS A 87 -2.23 -9.37 10.04
CA LYS A 87 -2.47 -9.21 11.47
C LYS A 87 -1.34 -8.35 12.00
N PRO A 88 -1.61 -7.11 12.42
CA PRO A 88 -0.64 -6.39 13.20
C PRO A 88 -0.41 -7.22 14.47
N ALA A 89 0.81 -7.21 15.02
CA ALA A 89 1.04 -7.83 16.32
C ALA A 89 0.18 -7.17 17.43
N ASP A 90 -0.35 -5.98 17.12
CA ASP A 90 -1.17 -5.14 17.97
C ASP A 90 -2.68 -5.31 17.68
N PRO A 91 -3.50 -5.74 18.67
CA PRO A 91 -4.96 -5.79 18.57
C PRO A 91 -5.64 -4.46 18.23
N ASP A 92 -5.02 -3.31 18.54
CA ASP A 92 -5.60 -1.98 18.35
C ASP A 92 -5.34 -1.38 16.97
N ALA A 93 -4.58 -2.06 16.12
CA ALA A 93 -4.24 -1.57 14.79
C ALA A 93 -5.41 -1.62 13.78
N GLY A 94 -6.65 -1.87 14.21
CA GLY A 94 -7.85 -1.53 13.45
C GLY A 94 -8.31 -0.08 13.65
N ASN A 95 -7.92 0.57 14.75
CA ASN A 95 -8.45 1.88 15.16
C ASN A 95 -8.01 3.02 14.23
N TRP A 96 -6.92 2.86 13.47
CA TRP A 96 -6.45 3.87 12.54
C TRP A 96 -7.21 3.89 11.19
N VAL A 97 -8.05 2.88 10.95
CA VAL A 97 -8.88 2.78 9.73
C VAL A 97 -9.96 3.86 9.70
N ILE A 98 -10.55 4.19 10.86
CA ILE A 98 -11.65 5.15 10.99
C ILE A 98 -11.06 6.50 11.37
#